data_AF-A0A1Q9Q177-F1
#
_entry.id   AF-A0A1Q9Q177-F1
#
_cell.length_a   1.000
_cell.length_b   1.000
_cell.length_c   1.000
_cell.angle_alpha   90.00
_cell.angle_beta   90.00
_cell.angle_gamma   90.00
#
_symmetry.space_group_name_H-M   'P 1'
#
loop_
_entity.id
_entity.type
_entity.pdbx_description
1 polymer ?
#
loop_
_entity_poly.entity_id
_entity_poly.type
_entity_poly.pdbx_seq_one_letter_code
_entity_poly.pdbx_strand_id
1 'polypeptide(L)'
;MRKIAVYILSIICLLTGCNLFTDPESLIQPPKEAKAKDQDEDLLSIARRNLPKGTELFVPNGPVGTESVISVDLDDDEQDEVLVLYKSTIHQNQVGAFVLKETKNGWDKVFAKNGPGSVISWASASDVTGDGRKEILIGWQLTTSSENTLEIFHWNKGKLTSLRELSYNELEAVQFDNDPKTRLAIWKRDMADVYKIDLLGWNGDAFVTDRTYYPAYFQKVIAYYQKRTSEVPDAAYYWYYLADAYLKANQNELALEAIEKGLKTKSMVPTKDFFEQLKKLAKNNQNTLGQTKETNIRFTSLEDELVIKRVTKAAQQYWYVTSGGKMPDGIVNIVNINNNEYRYLGTDLDTNAKMQNYLSRSYTMDAIQGFLRRVKIFEYFGKLVQPNADGGSILNYELAEIVQKKDKGNEKEFDIKVPLGNSLSYEVVHISFQKTENGWRIFSEPGTF
;
A
#
# COMPACT_ATOMS: atom_id res chain seq x y z
N MET A 1 47.64 -7.81 -76.94
CA MET A 1 48.95 -7.32 -76.43
C MET A 1 48.70 -6.38 -75.27
N ARG A 2 49.30 -6.70 -74.10
CA ARG A 2 50.02 -5.79 -73.17
C ARG A 2 49.43 -4.38 -73.00
N LYS A 3 48.82 -4.08 -71.84
CA LYS A 3 49.41 -3.53 -70.60
C LYS A 3 49.77 -2.03 -70.69
N ILE A 4 49.63 -1.35 -69.54
CA ILE A 4 50.19 -0.03 -69.12
C ILE A 4 49.19 1.13 -69.35
N ALA A 5 48.90 2.07 -68.44
CA ALA A 5 49.34 2.46 -67.08
C ALA A 5 48.16 3.23 -66.40
N VAL A 6 47.83 2.99 -65.13
CA VAL A 6 48.20 3.80 -63.95
C VAL A 6 48.09 5.33 -64.15
N TYR A 7 47.08 5.94 -63.51
CA TYR A 7 47.18 7.28 -62.94
C TYR A 7 46.42 7.36 -61.61
N ILE A 8 47.11 7.88 -60.61
CA ILE A 8 46.69 8.19 -59.25
C ILE A 8 45.71 9.36 -59.28
N LEU A 9 44.60 9.29 -58.52
CA LEU A 9 44.03 10.51 -57.95
C LEU A 9 43.28 10.23 -56.63
N SER A 10 43.85 10.79 -55.57
CA SER A 10 43.23 10.98 -54.26
C SER A 10 41.97 11.83 -54.41
N ILE A 11 40.80 11.27 -54.07
CA ILE A 11 39.57 12.02 -53.84
C ILE A 11 39.09 11.78 -52.41
N ILE A 12 39.39 12.80 -51.61
CA ILE A 12 38.70 13.32 -50.43
C ILE A 12 37.26 12.80 -50.33
N CYS A 13 36.99 11.99 -49.31
CA CYS A 13 35.64 11.73 -48.81
C CYS A 13 35.07 13.03 -48.23
N LEU A 14 34.28 13.74 -49.04
CA LEU A 14 33.41 14.79 -48.55
C LEU A 14 32.16 14.16 -47.92
N LEU A 15 31.94 14.59 -46.69
CA LEU A 15 30.78 14.41 -45.85
C LEU A 15 29.50 14.78 -46.62
N THR A 16 28.65 13.78 -46.88
CA THR A 16 27.22 13.98 -47.10
C THR A 16 26.47 13.11 -46.11
N GLY A 17 26.18 13.69 -44.94
CA GLY A 17 25.24 13.13 -43.99
C GLY A 17 23.87 13.05 -44.64
N CYS A 18 23.40 11.83 -44.90
CA CYS A 18 22.01 11.56 -45.24
C CYS A 18 21.26 11.19 -43.97
N ASN A 19 20.21 11.97 -43.70
CA ASN A 19 19.22 11.80 -42.64
C ASN A 19 18.78 10.32 -42.51
N LEU A 20 19.11 9.70 -41.37
CA LEU A 20 18.80 8.31 -41.06
C LEU A 20 17.65 8.14 -40.06
N PHE A 21 16.81 9.16 -39.90
CA PHE A 21 15.60 9.06 -39.08
C PHE A 21 14.44 9.75 -39.83
N THR A 22 13.51 8.95 -40.32
CA THR A 22 12.19 9.40 -40.78
C THR A 22 11.36 9.80 -39.57
N ASP A 23 10.64 10.92 -39.67
CA ASP A 23 9.77 11.43 -38.60
C ASP A 23 8.73 10.36 -38.16
N PRO A 24 8.50 10.18 -36.84
CA PRO A 24 7.56 9.19 -36.30
C PRO A 24 6.12 9.33 -36.80
N GLU A 25 5.74 10.52 -37.27
CA GLU A 25 4.40 10.83 -37.78
C GLU A 25 4.06 10.04 -39.06
N SER A 26 5.07 9.61 -39.82
CA SER A 26 4.88 8.79 -41.03
C SER A 26 4.64 7.29 -40.77
N LEU A 27 4.80 6.84 -39.51
CA LEU A 27 4.55 5.45 -39.09
C LEU A 27 3.10 5.20 -38.65
N ILE A 28 2.28 6.25 -38.53
CA ILE A 28 0.85 6.14 -38.26
C ILE A 28 0.11 6.14 -39.60
N GLN A 29 -0.04 4.97 -40.22
CA GLN A 29 -1.09 4.80 -41.23
C GLN A 29 -2.41 4.45 -40.52
N PRO A 30 -3.53 5.10 -40.86
CA PRO A 30 -4.84 4.63 -40.40
C PRO A 30 -5.02 3.18 -40.86
N PRO A 31 -5.69 2.32 -40.06
CA PRO A 31 -5.87 0.92 -40.43
C PRO A 31 -6.57 0.87 -41.80
N LYS A 32 -5.94 0.16 -42.75
CA LYS A 32 -6.65 -0.27 -43.95
C LYS A 32 -7.74 -1.22 -43.48
N GLU A 33 -8.99 -0.77 -43.56
CA GLU A 33 -10.16 -1.62 -43.39
C GLU A 33 -9.98 -2.88 -44.24
N ALA A 34 -9.66 -3.99 -43.58
CA ALA A 34 -9.79 -5.30 -44.17
C ALA A 34 -11.28 -5.49 -44.41
N LYS A 35 -11.68 -5.58 -45.68
CA LYS A 35 -13.03 -6.02 -46.05
C LYS A 35 -13.25 -7.42 -45.46
N ALA A 36 -13.92 -7.48 -44.31
CA ALA A 36 -14.40 -8.69 -43.69
C ALA A 36 -15.86 -8.92 -44.10
N LYS A 37 -16.21 -10.20 -44.25
CA LYS A 37 -17.47 -10.72 -44.77
C LYS A 37 -18.69 -10.13 -44.05
N ASP A 38 -19.68 -9.70 -44.82
CA ASP A 38 -21.07 -9.52 -44.38
C ASP A 38 -21.61 -10.88 -43.88
N GLN A 39 -21.54 -11.16 -42.57
CA GLN A 39 -22.47 -12.06 -41.84
C GLN A 39 -22.24 -12.20 -40.32
N ASP A 40 -21.20 -11.61 -39.73
CA ASP A 40 -21.05 -11.56 -38.26
C ASP A 40 -21.59 -10.21 -37.73
N GLU A 41 -22.55 -10.27 -36.80
CA GLU A 41 -23.06 -9.07 -36.12
C GLU A 41 -21.94 -8.46 -35.27
N ASP A 42 -21.60 -7.20 -35.51
CA ASP A 42 -20.54 -6.49 -34.78
C ASP A 42 -20.83 -6.43 -33.26
N LEU A 43 -19.87 -6.87 -32.44
CA LEU A 43 -20.00 -6.89 -30.97
C LEU A 43 -20.29 -5.50 -30.38
N LEU A 44 -19.76 -4.44 -30.99
CA LEU A 44 -20.07 -3.07 -30.57
C LEU A 44 -21.55 -2.74 -30.80
N SER A 45 -22.11 -3.21 -31.92
CA SER A 45 -23.53 -3.07 -32.24
C SER A 45 -24.40 -3.85 -31.26
N ILE A 46 -24.04 -5.09 -30.92
CA ILE A 46 -24.69 -5.92 -29.88
C ILE A 46 -24.63 -5.25 -28.51
N ALA A 47 -23.48 -4.69 -28.13
CA ALA A 47 -23.33 -3.97 -26.87
C ALA A 47 -24.26 -2.74 -26.82
N ARG A 48 -24.26 -1.91 -27.87
CA ARG A 48 -25.07 -0.67 -27.94
C ARG A 48 -26.56 -0.93 -27.83
N ARG A 49 -27.10 -1.94 -28.51
CA ARG A 49 -28.52 -2.29 -28.45
C ARG A 49 -28.96 -2.86 -27.09
N ASN A 50 -28.02 -3.36 -26.28
CA ASN A 50 -28.27 -3.92 -24.96
C ASN A 50 -27.96 -2.96 -23.79
N LEU A 51 -27.49 -1.74 -24.10
CA LEU A 51 -27.26 -0.68 -23.12
C LEU A 51 -28.56 -0.32 -22.37
N PRO A 52 -28.50 -0.07 -21.06
CA PRO A 52 -29.61 0.54 -20.34
C PRO A 52 -29.96 1.91 -20.95
N LYS A 53 -31.24 2.29 -20.90
CA LYS A 53 -31.67 3.62 -21.37
C LYS A 53 -30.93 4.72 -20.61
N GLY A 54 -30.48 5.75 -21.33
CA GLY A 54 -29.75 6.86 -20.71
C GLY A 54 -28.33 6.50 -20.26
N THR A 55 -27.68 5.59 -21.00
CA THR A 55 -26.28 5.24 -20.78
C THR A 55 -25.52 5.27 -22.11
N GLU A 56 -24.20 5.41 -22.02
CA GLU A 56 -23.29 5.29 -23.16
C GLU A 56 -22.08 4.41 -22.79
N LEU A 57 -21.43 3.83 -23.80
CA LEU A 57 -20.23 3.02 -23.62
C LEU A 57 -19.13 3.82 -22.89
N PHE A 58 -18.38 3.14 -22.03
CA PHE A 58 -17.34 3.77 -21.22
C PHE A 58 -16.02 3.01 -21.36
N VAL A 59 -14.97 3.70 -21.79
CA VAL A 59 -13.61 3.16 -21.86
C VAL A 59 -12.97 3.29 -20.48
N PRO A 60 -12.48 2.20 -19.87
CA PRO A 60 -11.84 2.26 -18.56
C PRO A 60 -10.48 2.95 -18.64
N ASN A 61 -9.99 3.49 -17.52
CA ASN A 61 -8.68 4.16 -17.48
C ASN A 61 -7.50 3.18 -17.63
N GLY A 62 -7.69 1.91 -17.32
CA GLY A 62 -6.66 0.88 -17.37
C GLY A 62 -7.23 -0.52 -17.61
N PRO A 63 -6.40 -1.47 -18.06
CA PRO A 63 -5.07 -1.25 -18.61
C PRO A 63 -5.12 -0.43 -19.92
N VAL A 64 -4.00 0.17 -20.31
CA VAL A 64 -3.92 0.98 -21.54
C VAL A 64 -4.31 0.12 -22.75
N GLY A 65 -5.17 0.67 -23.61
CA GLY A 65 -5.66 -0.03 -24.81
C GLY A 65 -6.91 -0.87 -24.58
N THR A 66 -7.45 -0.91 -23.36
CA THR A 66 -8.71 -1.61 -23.08
C THR A 66 -9.89 -0.86 -23.70
N GLU A 67 -10.80 -1.59 -24.34
CA GLU A 67 -12.02 -1.04 -24.92
C GLU A 67 -13.21 -1.11 -23.95
N SER A 68 -14.32 -0.44 -24.30
CA SER A 68 -15.57 -0.51 -23.54
C SER A 68 -16.32 -1.84 -23.69
N VAL A 69 -15.90 -2.68 -24.63
CA VAL A 69 -16.46 -3.99 -24.94
C VAL A 69 -15.31 -5.00 -24.97
N ILE A 70 -15.39 -6.04 -24.15
CA ILE A 70 -14.34 -7.04 -23.98
C ILE A 70 -14.95 -8.42 -24.25
N SER A 71 -14.38 -9.13 -25.21
CA SER A 71 -14.74 -10.51 -25.57
C SER A 71 -13.87 -11.49 -24.78
N VAL A 72 -14.50 -12.42 -24.07
CA VAL A 72 -13.80 -13.42 -23.26
C VAL A 72 -14.68 -14.62 -22.93
N ASP A 73 -14.16 -15.83 -23.15
CA ASP A 73 -14.72 -17.06 -22.60
C ASP A 73 -14.57 -17.10 -21.07
N LEU A 74 -15.70 -17.03 -20.36
CA LEU A 74 -15.79 -17.03 -18.90
C LEU A 74 -16.28 -18.37 -18.34
N ASP A 75 -16.91 -19.20 -19.15
CA ASP A 75 -17.50 -20.46 -18.71
C ASP A 75 -16.92 -21.73 -19.34
N ASP A 76 -15.84 -21.58 -20.11
CA ASP A 76 -15.03 -22.63 -20.73
C ASP A 76 -15.82 -23.45 -21.76
N ASP A 77 -16.75 -22.79 -22.48
CA ASP A 77 -17.55 -23.40 -23.54
C ASP A 77 -17.04 -23.12 -24.97
N GLU A 78 -15.84 -22.53 -25.06
CA GLU A 78 -15.16 -22.09 -26.30
C GLU A 78 -15.91 -20.96 -27.06
N GLN A 79 -16.97 -20.39 -26.49
CA GLN A 79 -17.66 -19.21 -27.02
C GLN A 79 -17.47 -18.03 -26.06
N ASP A 80 -17.01 -16.91 -26.61
CA ASP A 80 -16.76 -15.73 -25.78
C ASP A 80 -18.07 -15.10 -25.28
N GLU A 81 -18.12 -14.80 -23.99
CA GLU A 81 -19.03 -13.80 -23.45
C GLU A 81 -18.53 -12.38 -23.74
N VAL A 82 -19.47 -11.41 -23.69
CA VAL A 82 -19.19 -10.01 -23.97
C VAL A 82 -19.40 -9.18 -22.72
N LEU A 83 -18.32 -8.72 -22.10
CA LEU A 83 -18.33 -7.72 -21.04
C LEU A 83 -18.47 -6.32 -21.64
N VAL A 84 -19.50 -5.60 -21.22
CA VAL A 84 -19.79 -4.23 -21.67
C VAL A 84 -19.74 -3.27 -20.49
N LEU A 85 -18.99 -2.18 -20.68
CA LEU A 85 -18.77 -1.12 -19.71
C LEU A 85 -19.52 0.13 -20.13
N TYR A 86 -20.22 0.77 -19.19
CA TYR A 86 -21.04 1.94 -19.49
C TYR A 86 -21.00 2.99 -18.39
N LYS A 87 -21.39 4.21 -18.75
CA LYS A 87 -21.71 5.29 -17.80
C LYS A 87 -23.11 5.82 -18.07
N SER A 88 -23.75 6.28 -17.01
CA SER A 88 -25.04 6.95 -17.07
C SER A 88 -24.89 8.37 -17.63
N THR A 89 -25.81 8.76 -18.51
CA THR A 89 -25.96 10.13 -19.02
C THR A 89 -27.06 10.90 -18.29
N ILE A 90 -27.83 10.25 -17.41
CA ILE A 90 -28.95 10.83 -16.65
C ILE A 90 -28.56 11.08 -15.19
N HIS A 91 -28.04 10.06 -14.51
CA HIS A 91 -27.47 10.14 -13.17
C HIS A 91 -25.98 10.48 -13.28
N GLN A 92 -25.59 11.62 -12.72
CA GLN A 92 -24.18 12.00 -12.62
C GLN A 92 -23.41 10.95 -11.82
N ASN A 93 -22.15 10.71 -12.19
CA ASN A 93 -21.21 9.90 -11.42
C ASN A 93 -21.65 8.46 -11.18
N GLN A 94 -22.34 7.85 -12.15
CA GLN A 94 -22.69 6.43 -12.11
C GLN A 94 -22.12 5.70 -13.33
N VAL A 95 -21.27 4.72 -13.06
CA VAL A 95 -20.78 3.74 -14.05
C VAL A 95 -21.33 2.35 -13.75
N GLY A 96 -21.25 1.45 -14.72
CA GLY A 96 -21.65 0.07 -14.53
C GLY A 96 -21.10 -0.85 -15.60
N ALA A 97 -21.39 -2.13 -15.43
CA ALA A 97 -21.00 -3.18 -16.35
C ALA A 97 -22.12 -4.21 -16.49
N PHE A 98 -22.20 -4.88 -17.63
CA PHE A 98 -23.02 -6.09 -17.81
C PHE A 98 -22.29 -7.08 -18.70
N VAL A 99 -22.67 -8.35 -18.62
CA VAL A 99 -22.14 -9.41 -19.48
C VAL A 99 -23.27 -10.03 -20.27
N LEU A 100 -23.03 -10.22 -21.57
CA LEU A 100 -23.90 -10.92 -22.49
C LEU A 100 -23.30 -12.30 -22.83
N LYS A 101 -24.16 -13.33 -22.88
CA LYS A 101 -23.82 -14.66 -23.37
C LYS A 101 -24.69 -14.97 -24.58
N GLU A 102 -24.10 -15.53 -25.63
CA GLU A 102 -24.86 -15.97 -26.80
C GLU A 102 -25.64 -17.24 -26.48
N THR A 103 -26.90 -17.29 -26.94
CA THR A 103 -27.77 -18.45 -26.83
C THR A 103 -28.46 -18.72 -28.16
N LYS A 104 -29.18 -19.85 -28.25
CA LYS A 104 -30.01 -20.16 -29.43
C LYS A 104 -31.06 -19.10 -29.76
N ASN A 105 -31.44 -18.27 -28.79
CA ASN A 105 -32.44 -17.21 -28.95
C ASN A 105 -31.81 -15.81 -29.08
N GLY A 106 -30.49 -15.73 -29.26
CA GLY A 106 -29.71 -14.49 -29.27
C GLY A 106 -28.99 -14.24 -27.95
N TRP A 107 -28.68 -12.98 -27.67
CA TRP A 107 -27.85 -12.57 -26.53
C TRP A 107 -28.65 -12.38 -25.25
N ASP A 108 -28.32 -13.15 -24.21
CA ASP A 108 -28.90 -13.04 -22.88
C ASP A 108 -27.96 -12.30 -21.92
N LYS A 109 -28.52 -11.43 -21.07
CA LYS A 109 -27.77 -10.71 -20.05
C LYS A 109 -27.61 -11.57 -18.79
N VAL A 110 -26.43 -12.16 -18.63
CA VAL A 110 -26.11 -13.09 -17.52
C VAL A 110 -25.56 -12.39 -16.27
N PHE A 111 -25.12 -11.14 -16.41
CA PHE A 111 -24.66 -10.28 -15.32
C PHE A 111 -24.98 -8.82 -15.59
N ALA A 112 -25.28 -8.05 -14.55
CA ALA A 112 -25.38 -6.60 -14.61
C ALA A 112 -25.11 -5.99 -13.23
N LYS A 113 -24.33 -4.92 -13.18
CA LYS A 113 -24.01 -4.20 -11.97
C LYS A 113 -23.86 -2.70 -12.23
N ASN A 114 -24.52 -1.90 -11.39
CA ASN A 114 -24.17 -0.50 -11.21
C ASN A 114 -23.04 -0.42 -10.18
N GLY A 115 -21.89 0.10 -10.58
CA GLY A 115 -20.72 0.23 -9.71
C GLY A 115 -20.88 1.37 -8.69
N PRO A 116 -20.18 1.33 -7.55
CA PRO A 116 -20.27 2.35 -6.50
C PRO A 116 -19.54 3.66 -6.82
N GLY A 117 -19.10 3.90 -8.07
CA GLY A 117 -18.24 5.02 -8.44
C GLY A 117 -18.66 5.79 -9.69
N SER A 118 -17.85 6.79 -10.03
CA SER A 118 -18.06 7.68 -11.18
C SER A 118 -17.22 7.32 -12.41
N VAL A 119 -16.19 6.49 -12.21
CA VAL A 119 -15.22 6.10 -13.23
C VAL A 119 -14.90 4.61 -13.07
N ILE A 120 -14.74 3.92 -14.19
CA ILE A 120 -14.17 2.57 -14.24
C ILE A 120 -12.66 2.74 -14.40
N SER A 121 -11.92 2.58 -13.31
CA SER A 121 -10.47 2.79 -13.27
C SER A 121 -9.68 1.62 -13.83
N TRP A 122 -10.29 0.41 -13.83
CA TRP A 122 -9.70 -0.79 -14.41
C TRP A 122 -10.78 -1.70 -14.99
N ALA A 123 -10.53 -2.36 -16.12
CA ALA A 123 -11.32 -3.51 -16.53
C ALA A 123 -10.46 -4.51 -17.31
N SER A 124 -10.46 -5.78 -16.91
CA SER A 124 -9.77 -6.84 -17.66
C SER A 124 -10.38 -8.20 -17.35
N ALA A 125 -10.01 -9.21 -18.15
CA ALA A 125 -10.29 -10.60 -17.81
C ALA A 125 -8.98 -11.41 -17.74
N SER A 126 -8.76 -12.15 -16.67
CA SER A 126 -7.51 -12.87 -16.41
C SER A 126 -7.74 -14.05 -15.46
N ASP A 127 -7.05 -15.16 -15.67
CA ASP A 127 -7.09 -16.33 -14.77
C ASP A 127 -6.25 -16.03 -13.53
N VAL A 128 -6.87 -15.43 -12.51
CA VAL A 128 -6.19 -15.05 -11.25
C VAL A 128 -6.29 -16.15 -10.21
N THR A 129 -7.22 -17.09 -10.38
CA THR A 129 -7.37 -18.27 -9.51
C THR A 129 -6.44 -19.41 -9.90
N GLY A 130 -6.01 -19.46 -11.16
CA GLY A 130 -5.20 -20.52 -11.76
C GLY A 130 -6.00 -21.78 -12.08
N ASP A 131 -7.33 -21.68 -12.26
CA ASP A 131 -8.21 -22.82 -12.52
C ASP A 131 -8.46 -23.09 -14.01
N GLY A 132 -7.86 -22.27 -14.89
CA GLY A 132 -8.01 -22.33 -16.34
C GLY A 132 -9.09 -21.39 -16.87
N ARG A 133 -9.99 -20.86 -16.02
CA ARG A 133 -11.02 -19.90 -16.41
C ARG A 133 -10.63 -18.49 -16.01
N LYS A 134 -11.01 -17.52 -16.83
CA LYS A 134 -10.72 -16.12 -16.57
C LYS A 134 -11.76 -15.53 -15.62
N GLU A 135 -11.29 -14.83 -14.59
CA GLU A 135 -12.12 -13.92 -13.82
C GLU A 135 -12.23 -12.56 -14.52
N ILE A 136 -13.34 -11.86 -14.26
CA ILE A 136 -13.48 -10.44 -14.62
C ILE A 136 -13.02 -9.57 -13.47
N LEU A 137 -12.16 -8.61 -13.77
CA LEU A 137 -11.61 -7.64 -12.83
C LEU A 137 -12.17 -6.26 -13.17
N ILE A 138 -12.95 -5.64 -12.28
CA ILE A 138 -13.50 -4.29 -12.49
C ILE A 138 -13.07 -3.36 -11.36
N GLY A 139 -12.35 -2.31 -11.71
CA GLY A 139 -11.92 -1.23 -10.83
C GLY A 139 -12.91 -0.09 -10.80
N TRP A 140 -13.41 0.23 -9.61
CA TRP A 140 -14.32 1.34 -9.35
C TRP A 140 -13.59 2.49 -8.68
N GLN A 141 -13.77 3.71 -9.18
CA GLN A 141 -13.25 4.92 -8.57
C GLN A 141 -14.39 5.84 -8.12
N LEU A 142 -14.39 6.17 -6.83
CA LEU A 142 -15.26 7.18 -6.24
C LEU A 142 -14.59 8.55 -6.34
N THR A 143 -15.34 9.60 -6.67
CA THR A 143 -14.81 10.98 -6.73
C THR A 143 -14.22 11.47 -5.41
N THR A 144 -14.69 10.93 -4.28
CA THR A 144 -14.27 11.33 -2.93
C THR A 144 -13.15 10.46 -2.37
N SER A 145 -12.73 9.41 -3.08
CA SER A 145 -11.71 8.48 -2.63
C SER A 145 -10.40 8.68 -3.41
N SER A 146 -9.28 8.67 -2.70
CA SER A 146 -7.95 8.63 -3.31
C SER A 146 -7.54 7.21 -3.75
N GLU A 147 -8.29 6.19 -3.31
CA GLU A 147 -8.09 4.79 -3.64
C GLU A 147 -9.23 4.25 -4.51
N ASN A 148 -8.88 3.32 -5.38
CA ASN A 148 -9.82 2.55 -6.19
C ASN A 148 -10.15 1.22 -5.49
N THR A 149 -11.34 0.69 -5.79
CA THR A 149 -11.76 -0.65 -5.35
C THR A 149 -11.85 -1.57 -6.56
N LEU A 150 -11.03 -2.62 -6.59
CA LEU A 150 -11.10 -3.72 -7.54
C LEU A 150 -12.10 -4.76 -7.03
N GLU A 151 -13.11 -5.07 -7.83
CA GLU A 151 -14.02 -6.19 -7.60
C GLU A 151 -13.73 -7.28 -8.62
N ILE A 152 -13.50 -8.49 -8.13
CA ILE A 152 -13.13 -9.65 -8.95
C ILE A 152 -14.33 -10.58 -8.99
N PHE A 153 -14.76 -10.97 -10.20
CA PHE A 153 -15.91 -11.83 -10.43
C PHE A 153 -15.47 -13.13 -11.08
N HIS A 154 -16.01 -14.24 -10.59
CA HIS A 154 -15.77 -15.56 -11.15
C HIS A 154 -17.09 -16.16 -11.64
N TRP A 155 -17.01 -17.06 -12.62
CA TRP A 155 -18.17 -17.79 -13.09
C TRP A 155 -18.57 -18.87 -12.09
N ASN A 156 -19.88 -18.94 -11.79
CA ASN A 156 -20.43 -19.89 -10.84
C ASN A 156 -21.88 -20.22 -11.20
N LYS A 157 -22.13 -21.48 -11.58
CA LYS A 157 -23.48 -22.02 -11.88
C LYS A 157 -24.26 -21.15 -12.87
N GLY A 158 -23.61 -20.72 -13.96
CA GLY A 158 -24.25 -20.01 -15.07
C GLY A 158 -24.39 -18.49 -14.88
N LYS A 159 -23.73 -17.92 -13.86
CA LYS A 159 -23.70 -16.47 -13.59
C LYS A 159 -22.34 -16.05 -13.02
N LEU A 160 -22.03 -14.76 -13.11
CA LEU A 160 -20.90 -14.17 -12.41
C LEU A 160 -21.25 -13.83 -10.96
N THR A 161 -20.40 -14.25 -10.04
CA THR A 161 -20.49 -13.91 -8.61
C THR A 161 -19.22 -13.23 -8.14
N SER A 162 -19.34 -12.26 -7.21
CA SER A 162 -18.19 -11.58 -6.63
C SER A 162 -17.33 -12.58 -5.83
N LEU A 163 -16.06 -12.67 -6.18
CA LEU A 163 -15.05 -13.50 -5.54
C LEU A 163 -14.43 -12.76 -4.35
N ARG A 164 -13.82 -11.59 -4.62
CA ARG A 164 -13.16 -10.74 -3.62
C ARG A 164 -13.14 -9.29 -4.08
N GLU A 165 -12.95 -8.39 -3.10
CA GLU A 165 -12.62 -6.99 -3.33
C GLU A 165 -11.22 -6.69 -2.82
N LEU A 166 -10.47 -5.89 -3.56
CA LEU A 166 -9.15 -5.37 -3.19
C LEU A 166 -9.13 -3.86 -3.38
N SER A 167 -8.37 -3.15 -2.56
CA SER A 167 -8.16 -1.72 -2.76
C SER A 167 -6.79 -1.47 -3.41
N TYR A 168 -6.67 -0.43 -4.24
CA TYR A 168 -5.42 -0.12 -4.95
C TYR A 168 -5.34 1.36 -5.35
N ASN A 169 -4.15 1.87 -5.65
CA ASN A 169 -3.98 3.16 -6.34
C ASN A 169 -3.55 2.94 -7.78
N GLU A 170 -2.55 2.08 -8.00
CA GLU A 170 -2.24 1.52 -9.32
C GLU A 170 -2.28 -0.01 -9.26
N LEU A 171 -2.58 -0.65 -10.39
CA LEU A 171 -2.78 -2.08 -10.52
C LEU A 171 -2.11 -2.59 -11.80
N GLU A 172 -1.52 -3.78 -11.73
CA GLU A 172 -1.16 -4.57 -12.90
C GLU A 172 -1.61 -6.01 -12.72
N ALA A 173 -2.23 -6.59 -13.75
CA ALA A 173 -2.43 -8.03 -13.87
C ALA A 173 -1.23 -8.60 -14.62
N VAL A 174 -0.38 -9.37 -13.93
CA VAL A 174 0.92 -9.83 -14.42
C VAL A 174 0.88 -11.33 -14.66
N GLN A 175 0.94 -11.70 -15.93
CA GLN A 175 1.13 -13.07 -16.36
C GLN A 175 2.63 -13.37 -16.45
N PHE A 176 3.08 -14.40 -15.73
CA PHE A 176 4.47 -14.89 -15.81
C PHE A 176 4.55 -16.12 -16.70
N ASP A 177 5.65 -16.26 -17.43
CA ASP A 177 5.87 -17.40 -18.31
C ASP A 177 5.85 -18.73 -17.53
N ASN A 178 5.17 -19.72 -18.08
CA ASN A 178 5.03 -21.07 -17.51
C ASN A 178 4.32 -21.16 -16.15
N ASP A 179 3.60 -20.11 -15.73
CA ASP A 179 2.70 -20.19 -14.58
C ASP A 179 1.28 -19.92 -15.06
N PRO A 180 0.30 -20.82 -14.86
CA PRO A 180 -1.06 -20.59 -15.33
C PRO A 180 -1.76 -19.43 -14.62
N LYS A 181 -1.31 -19.05 -13.41
CA LYS A 181 -1.99 -18.08 -12.58
C LYS A 181 -1.46 -16.66 -12.81
N THR A 182 -2.33 -15.73 -13.15
CA THR A 182 -2.03 -14.29 -13.17
C THR A 182 -1.88 -13.77 -11.74
N ARG A 183 -0.84 -12.97 -11.48
CA ARG A 183 -0.67 -12.24 -10.21
C ARG A 183 -1.18 -10.81 -10.32
N LEU A 184 -1.63 -10.25 -9.21
CA LEU A 184 -2.00 -8.85 -9.13
C LEU A 184 -0.88 -8.06 -8.45
N ALA A 185 -0.20 -7.21 -9.19
CA ALA A 185 0.72 -6.25 -8.59
C ALA A 185 -0.05 -5.02 -8.11
N ILE A 186 -0.11 -4.83 -6.80
CA ILE A 186 -0.87 -3.78 -6.16
C ILE A 186 0.08 -2.68 -5.70
N TRP A 187 -0.12 -1.47 -6.21
CA TRP A 187 0.62 -0.28 -5.81
C TRP A 187 -0.28 0.56 -4.91
N LYS A 188 0.06 0.62 -3.64
CA LYS A 188 -0.65 1.38 -2.62
C LYS A 188 0.11 2.63 -2.24
N ARG A 189 -0.49 3.77 -2.47
CA ARG A 189 0.12 5.08 -2.22
C ARG A 189 0.36 5.25 -0.73
N ASP A 190 1.62 5.41 -0.36
CA ASP A 190 2.01 5.76 1.01
C ASP A 190 1.95 7.29 1.19
N MET A 191 2.68 8.02 0.34
CA MET A 191 2.69 9.48 0.33
C MET A 191 3.10 10.01 -1.04
N ALA A 192 2.49 11.11 -1.50
CA ALA A 192 2.79 11.69 -2.81
C ALA A 192 2.82 10.60 -3.90
N ASP A 193 3.94 10.43 -4.59
CA ASP A 193 4.21 9.42 -5.61
C ASP A 193 4.95 8.16 -5.08
N VAL A 194 5.00 7.96 -3.77
CA VAL A 194 5.61 6.80 -3.15
C VAL A 194 4.57 5.71 -2.93
N TYR A 195 4.88 4.47 -3.29
CA TYR A 195 3.97 3.34 -3.18
C TYR A 195 4.59 2.18 -2.39
N LYS A 196 3.79 1.58 -1.50
CA LYS A 196 4.01 0.21 -1.04
C LYS A 196 3.49 -0.73 -2.12
N ILE A 197 4.37 -1.62 -2.58
CA ILE A 197 4.10 -2.51 -3.70
C ILE A 197 4.22 -3.95 -3.23
N ASP A 198 3.24 -4.76 -3.60
CA ASP A 198 3.20 -6.19 -3.38
C ASP A 198 2.66 -6.92 -4.62
N LEU A 199 3.02 -8.19 -4.78
CA LEU A 199 2.54 -9.10 -5.81
C LEU A 199 1.65 -10.14 -5.15
N LEU A 200 0.37 -10.20 -5.55
CA LEU A 200 -0.63 -11.02 -4.91
C LEU A 200 -0.99 -12.22 -5.79
N GLY A 201 -1.07 -13.39 -5.17
CA GLY A 201 -1.59 -14.61 -5.80
C GLY A 201 -2.76 -15.18 -5.00
N TRP A 202 -3.68 -15.85 -5.70
CA TRP A 202 -4.77 -16.59 -5.07
C TRP A 202 -4.27 -17.87 -4.41
N ASN A 203 -4.59 -18.12 -3.13
CA ASN A 203 -4.23 -19.36 -2.43
C ASN A 203 -5.39 -20.38 -2.32
N GLY A 204 -6.55 -20.09 -2.92
CA GLY A 204 -7.77 -20.89 -2.79
C GLY A 204 -8.86 -20.23 -1.96
N ASP A 205 -8.51 -19.26 -1.11
CA ASP A 205 -9.46 -18.52 -0.27
C ASP A 205 -9.23 -16.99 -0.27
N ALA A 206 -7.98 -16.55 -0.34
CA ALA A 206 -7.64 -15.13 -0.34
C ALA A 206 -6.52 -14.81 -1.33
N PHE A 207 -6.46 -13.54 -1.71
CA PHE A 207 -5.26 -12.97 -2.33
C PHE A 207 -4.24 -12.71 -1.23
N VAL A 208 -3.11 -13.40 -1.32
CA VAL A 208 -2.00 -13.31 -0.36
C VAL A 208 -0.72 -12.95 -1.09
N THR A 209 0.26 -12.45 -0.35
CA THR A 209 1.58 -12.10 -0.88
C THR A 209 2.22 -13.34 -1.54
N ASP A 210 2.50 -13.24 -2.84
CA ASP A 210 3.25 -14.25 -3.59
C ASP A 210 4.63 -13.71 -3.95
N ARG A 211 5.65 -14.26 -3.28
CA ARG A 211 7.05 -13.84 -3.45
C ARG A 211 7.78 -14.57 -4.58
N THR A 212 7.15 -15.55 -5.22
CA THR A 212 7.78 -16.42 -6.22
C THR A 212 8.42 -15.62 -7.34
N TYR A 213 7.75 -14.57 -7.81
CA TYR A 213 8.20 -13.74 -8.92
C TYR A 213 8.71 -12.35 -8.51
N TYR A 214 8.93 -12.12 -7.21
CA TYR A 214 9.45 -10.85 -6.74
C TYR A 214 10.76 -10.44 -7.44
N PRO A 215 11.78 -11.30 -7.59
CA PRO A 215 13.03 -10.94 -8.27
C PRO A 215 12.85 -10.38 -9.68
N ALA A 216 11.91 -10.95 -10.44
CA ALA A 216 11.60 -10.54 -11.79
C ALA A 216 10.76 -9.25 -11.80
N TYR A 217 9.65 -9.22 -11.07
CA TYR A 217 8.72 -8.08 -11.06
C TYR A 217 9.37 -6.80 -10.51
N PHE A 218 10.14 -6.91 -9.42
CA PHE A 218 10.73 -5.75 -8.76
C PHE A 218 11.84 -5.07 -9.56
N GLN A 219 12.32 -5.62 -10.68
CA GLN A 219 13.20 -4.88 -11.59
C GLN A 219 12.54 -3.60 -12.12
N LYS A 220 11.23 -3.68 -12.43
CA LYS A 220 10.45 -2.50 -12.87
C LYS A 220 10.30 -1.48 -11.73
N VAL A 221 10.04 -1.96 -10.52
CA VAL A 221 9.91 -1.12 -9.31
C VAL A 221 11.24 -0.44 -8.98
N ILE A 222 12.36 -1.14 -9.13
CA ILE A 222 13.71 -0.57 -9.00
C ILE A 222 13.89 0.56 -10.00
N ALA A 223 13.58 0.35 -11.29
CA ALA A 223 13.71 1.39 -12.31
C ALA A 223 12.88 2.64 -11.97
N TYR A 224 11.67 2.44 -11.46
CA TYR A 224 10.83 3.53 -10.95
C TYR A 224 11.52 4.33 -9.84
N TYR A 225 12.00 3.68 -8.78
CA TYR A 225 12.62 4.39 -7.65
C TYR A 225 14.03 4.90 -7.95
N GLN A 226 14.81 4.25 -8.83
CA GLN A 226 16.06 4.79 -9.34
C GLN A 226 15.83 6.14 -10.01
N LYS A 227 14.81 6.26 -10.86
CA LYS A 227 14.42 7.53 -11.45
C LYS A 227 14.09 8.57 -10.37
N ARG A 228 13.26 8.23 -9.38
CA ARG A 228 12.89 9.17 -8.30
C ARG A 228 14.06 9.62 -7.43
N THR A 229 14.98 8.71 -7.10
CA THR A 229 16.22 9.05 -6.37
C THR A 229 17.18 9.92 -7.20
N SER A 230 17.15 9.82 -8.53
CA SER A 230 17.92 10.69 -9.41
C SER A 230 17.33 12.11 -9.51
N GLU A 231 15.99 12.21 -9.50
CA GLU A 231 15.27 13.48 -9.59
C GLU A 231 15.30 14.25 -8.25
N VAL A 232 15.22 13.54 -7.12
CA VAL A 232 15.19 14.13 -5.78
C VAL A 232 16.11 13.34 -4.82
N PRO A 233 17.44 13.50 -4.94
CA PRO A 233 18.41 12.70 -4.18
C PRO A 233 18.41 12.97 -2.67
N ASP A 234 17.89 14.11 -2.21
CA ASP A 234 17.83 14.46 -0.78
C ASP A 234 16.59 13.90 -0.06
N ALA A 235 15.69 13.23 -0.77
CA ALA A 235 14.50 12.61 -0.21
C ALA A 235 14.80 11.18 0.29
N ALA A 236 15.01 11.03 1.62
CA ALA A 236 15.25 9.73 2.27
C ALA A 236 14.24 8.65 1.85
N TYR A 237 12.96 8.99 1.74
CA TYR A 237 11.92 8.02 1.45
C TYR A 237 12.10 7.33 0.09
N TYR A 238 12.58 8.02 -0.96
CA TYR A 238 12.89 7.33 -2.22
C TYR A 238 14.01 6.32 -2.07
N TRP A 239 15.06 6.64 -1.30
CA TRP A 239 16.13 5.71 -1.01
C TRP A 239 15.67 4.51 -0.18
N TYR A 240 14.76 4.73 0.78
CA TYR A 240 14.16 3.65 1.56
C TYR A 240 13.38 2.67 0.67
N TYR A 241 12.50 3.19 -0.17
CA TYR A 241 11.69 2.36 -1.06
C TYR A 241 12.51 1.72 -2.18
N LEU A 242 13.57 2.38 -2.65
CA LEU A 242 14.55 1.77 -3.53
C LEU A 242 15.26 0.59 -2.85
N ALA A 243 15.66 0.74 -1.59
CA ALA A 243 16.28 -0.35 -0.82
C ALA A 243 15.31 -1.52 -0.60
N ASP A 244 14.05 -1.26 -0.26
CA ASP A 244 13.01 -2.30 -0.16
C ASP A 244 12.83 -3.04 -1.49
N ALA A 245 12.77 -2.30 -2.61
CA ALA A 245 12.67 -2.88 -3.94
C ALA A 245 13.88 -3.76 -4.28
N TYR A 246 15.10 -3.32 -3.95
CA TYR A 246 16.30 -4.14 -4.11
C TYR A 246 16.26 -5.42 -3.26
N LEU A 247 15.78 -5.36 -2.01
CA LEU A 247 15.64 -6.56 -1.18
C LEU A 247 14.63 -7.55 -1.75
N LYS A 248 13.48 -7.06 -2.19
CA LYS A 248 12.48 -7.91 -2.87
C LYS A 248 13.03 -8.46 -4.20
N ALA A 249 13.94 -7.75 -4.84
CA ALA A 249 14.67 -8.22 -6.01
C ALA A 249 15.84 -9.18 -5.72
N ASN A 250 16.09 -9.55 -4.46
CA ASN A 250 17.27 -10.30 -3.99
C ASN A 250 18.63 -9.61 -4.28
N GLN A 251 18.64 -8.28 -4.43
CA GLN A 251 19.84 -7.47 -4.68
C GLN A 251 20.33 -6.82 -3.38
N ASN A 252 20.74 -7.65 -2.41
CA ASN A 252 21.05 -7.21 -1.04
C ASN A 252 22.18 -6.17 -0.94
N GLU A 253 23.22 -6.27 -1.78
CA GLU A 253 24.33 -5.31 -1.79
C GLU A 253 23.86 -3.92 -2.22
N LEU A 254 23.08 -3.84 -3.30
CA LEU A 254 22.48 -2.59 -3.78
C LEU A 254 21.47 -2.02 -2.77
N ALA A 255 20.75 -2.88 -2.05
CA ALA A 255 19.89 -2.45 -0.95
C ALA A 255 20.69 -1.77 0.17
N LEU A 256 21.83 -2.34 0.57
CA LEU A 256 22.71 -1.73 1.58
C LEU A 256 23.26 -0.38 1.12
N GLU A 257 23.65 -0.25 -0.15
CA GLU A 257 24.09 1.04 -0.71
C GLU A 257 22.97 2.10 -0.68
N ALA A 258 21.76 1.72 -1.09
CA ALA A 258 20.60 2.62 -1.06
C ALA A 258 20.26 3.04 0.37
N ILE A 259 20.34 2.12 1.35
CA ILE A 259 20.18 2.42 2.77
C ILE A 259 21.21 3.45 3.25
N GLU A 260 22.48 3.27 2.91
CA GLU A 260 23.53 4.20 3.31
C GLU A 260 23.34 5.59 2.71
N LYS A 261 22.90 5.67 1.46
CA LYS A 261 22.54 6.95 0.82
C LYS A 261 21.36 7.61 1.54
N GLY A 262 20.29 6.86 1.79
CA GLY A 262 19.12 7.35 2.52
C GLY A 262 19.44 7.89 3.92
N LEU A 263 20.28 7.18 4.68
CA LEU A 263 20.73 7.57 6.01
C LEU A 263 21.58 8.84 6.06
N LYS A 264 22.23 9.22 4.95
CA LYS A 264 23.02 10.45 4.82
C LYS A 264 22.18 11.68 4.50
N THR A 265 20.94 11.48 4.03
CA THR A 265 20.05 12.61 3.72
C THR A 265 19.61 13.36 4.99
N LYS A 266 19.22 14.63 4.84
CA LYS A 266 18.73 15.46 5.96
C LYS A 266 17.25 15.19 6.30
N SER A 267 16.55 14.39 5.51
CA SER A 267 15.14 14.08 5.72
C SER A 267 14.92 13.22 6.96
N MET A 268 13.83 13.49 7.68
CA MET A 268 13.45 12.76 8.90
C MET A 268 12.53 11.55 8.61
N VAL A 269 12.07 11.38 7.37
CA VAL A 269 11.11 10.34 6.96
C VAL A 269 11.65 9.50 5.79
N PRO A 270 11.74 8.17 5.95
CA PRO A 270 11.53 7.42 7.19
C PRO A 270 12.69 7.62 8.17
N THR A 271 12.46 7.33 9.45
CA THR A 271 13.50 7.49 10.47
C THR A 271 14.64 6.48 10.28
N LYS A 272 15.80 6.75 10.91
CA LYS A 272 16.96 5.84 10.91
C LYS A 272 16.59 4.41 11.33
N ASP A 273 15.66 4.23 12.27
CA ASP A 273 15.20 2.91 12.72
C ASP A 273 14.60 2.05 11.59
N PHE A 274 13.94 2.65 10.60
CA PHE A 274 13.40 1.91 9.46
C PHE A 274 14.52 1.44 8.53
N PHE A 275 15.48 2.32 8.24
CA PHE A 275 16.68 1.96 7.50
C PHE A 275 17.48 0.86 8.21
N GLU A 276 17.62 0.92 9.54
CA GLU A 276 18.30 -0.12 10.31
C GLU A 276 17.54 -1.45 10.30
N GLN A 277 16.20 -1.43 10.23
CA GLN A 277 15.41 -2.66 10.03
C GLN A 277 15.65 -3.26 8.64
N LEU A 278 15.60 -2.46 7.57
CA LEU A 278 15.96 -2.94 6.22
C LEU A 278 17.40 -3.45 6.17
N LYS A 279 18.33 -2.78 6.87
CA LYS A 279 19.74 -3.19 6.94
C LYS A 279 19.91 -4.54 7.63
N LYS A 280 19.15 -4.80 8.70
CA LYS A 280 19.10 -6.12 9.34
C LYS A 280 18.57 -7.18 8.39
N LEU A 281 17.49 -6.90 7.66
CA LEU A 281 16.94 -7.82 6.66
C LEU A 281 17.96 -8.12 5.55
N ALA A 282 18.59 -7.08 5.00
CA ALA A 282 19.63 -7.19 3.97
C ALA A 282 20.80 -8.11 4.40
N LYS A 283 21.22 -7.98 5.66
CA LYS A 283 22.31 -8.79 6.24
C LYS A 283 21.86 -10.20 6.62
N ASN A 284 20.64 -10.38 7.09
CA ASN A 284 20.09 -11.68 7.51
C ASN A 284 19.68 -12.56 6.31
N ASN A 285 19.25 -11.95 5.21
CA ASN A 285 18.93 -12.66 3.96
C ASN A 285 20.17 -13.25 3.28
N GLN A 286 21.39 -12.92 3.74
CA GLN A 286 22.59 -13.66 3.36
C GLN A 286 22.67 -15.07 4.01
N ASN A 287 21.83 -15.36 5.03
CA ASN A 287 21.90 -16.59 5.82
C ASN A 287 20.59 -17.40 5.95
N THR A 288 19.49 -17.02 5.29
CA THR A 288 18.23 -17.78 5.40
C THR A 288 17.35 -17.62 4.16
N LEU A 289 17.32 -18.66 3.32
CA LEU A 289 16.32 -18.84 2.27
C LEU A 289 15.13 -19.62 2.85
N GLY A 290 13.94 -19.02 2.77
CA GLY A 290 12.67 -19.74 2.94
C GLY A 290 12.15 -19.79 4.37
N GLN A 291 11.31 -18.82 4.72
CA GLN A 291 10.01 -19.04 5.38
C GLN A 291 9.46 -17.69 5.81
N THR A 292 8.27 -17.34 5.31
CA THR A 292 7.45 -16.32 5.95
C THR A 292 5.99 -16.72 5.79
N LYS A 293 5.29 -16.77 6.92
CA LYS A 293 3.88 -17.12 7.06
C LYS A 293 2.98 -16.21 6.23
N GLU A 294 1.85 -16.76 5.79
CA GLU A 294 0.73 -16.03 5.20
C GLU A 294 0.33 -14.86 6.11
N THR A 295 0.46 -13.64 5.60
CA THR A 295 -0.05 -12.42 6.23
C THR A 295 -1.19 -11.88 5.39
N ASN A 296 -2.34 -11.65 6.03
CA ASN A 296 -3.37 -10.77 5.49
C ASN A 296 -2.74 -9.40 5.22
N ILE A 297 -2.89 -8.90 4.00
CA ILE A 297 -2.15 -7.73 3.53
C ILE A 297 -2.86 -6.47 4.01
N ARG A 298 -2.27 -5.80 5.00
CA ARG A 298 -2.65 -4.45 5.38
C ARG A 298 -1.56 -3.49 4.92
N PHE A 299 -1.87 -2.67 3.92
CA PHE A 299 -0.97 -1.63 3.44
C PHE A 299 -1.08 -0.41 4.36
N THR A 300 -0.29 -0.37 5.43
CA THR A 300 -0.19 0.80 6.33
C THR A 300 0.85 1.78 5.81
N SER A 301 0.67 3.10 5.98
CA SER A 301 1.72 4.08 5.64
C SER A 301 2.97 3.91 6.52
N LEU A 302 4.18 4.23 6.03
CA LEU A 302 5.38 4.24 6.91
C LEU A 302 5.26 5.27 8.03
N GLU A 303 4.64 6.41 7.76
CA GLU A 303 4.36 7.42 8.78
C GLU A 303 3.36 6.87 9.80
N ASP A 304 2.34 6.16 9.35
CA ASP A 304 1.31 5.60 10.25
C ASP A 304 1.87 4.49 11.11
N GLU A 305 2.65 3.59 10.53
CA GLU A 305 3.36 2.55 11.28
C GLU A 305 4.28 3.18 12.34
N LEU A 306 4.96 4.28 12.01
CA LEU A 306 5.81 4.98 12.96
C LEU A 306 5.01 5.63 14.09
N VAL A 307 3.94 6.34 13.74
CA VAL A 307 3.09 7.02 14.70
C VAL A 307 2.45 5.99 15.62
N ILE A 308 1.84 4.93 15.08
CA ILE A 308 1.27 3.82 15.85
C ILE A 308 2.33 3.16 16.74
N LYS A 309 3.54 2.89 16.24
CA LYS A 309 4.62 2.32 17.05
C LYS A 309 5.06 3.24 18.19
N ARG A 310 5.11 4.55 17.96
CA ARG A 310 5.44 5.55 18.99
C ARG A 310 4.34 5.64 20.03
N VAL A 311 3.09 5.68 19.60
CA VAL A 311 1.90 5.68 20.47
C VAL A 311 1.84 4.40 21.31
N THR A 312 2.06 3.24 20.71
CA THR A 312 2.12 1.94 21.39
C THR A 312 3.17 1.95 22.49
N LYS A 313 4.41 2.40 22.18
CA LYS A 313 5.47 2.54 23.18
C LYS A 313 5.08 3.52 24.29
N ALA A 314 4.47 4.64 23.96
CA ALA A 314 4.06 5.64 24.93
C ALA A 314 2.97 5.09 25.88
N ALA A 315 1.96 4.40 25.34
CA ALA A 315 0.95 3.71 26.13
C ALA A 315 1.57 2.65 27.06
N GLN A 316 2.53 1.86 26.56
CA GLN A 316 3.29 0.91 27.39
C GLN A 316 4.05 1.61 28.52
N GLN A 317 4.67 2.78 28.25
CA GLN A 317 5.36 3.55 29.28
C GLN A 317 4.41 4.07 30.36
N TYR A 318 3.23 4.56 29.97
CA TYR A 318 2.18 4.95 30.90
C TYR A 318 1.80 3.78 31.82
N TRP A 319 1.47 2.62 31.24
CA TRP A 319 1.10 1.42 32.01
C TRP A 319 2.23 0.93 32.92
N TYR A 320 3.48 1.02 32.46
CA TYR A 320 4.63 0.66 33.27
C TYR A 320 4.76 1.54 34.52
N VAL A 321 4.58 2.86 34.38
CA VAL A 321 4.62 3.81 35.49
C VAL A 321 3.47 3.56 36.47
N THR A 322 2.23 3.43 35.98
CA THR A 322 1.05 3.23 36.83
C THR A 322 1.03 1.84 37.50
N SER A 323 1.67 0.84 36.89
CA SER A 323 1.89 -0.48 37.49
C SER A 323 3.00 -0.47 38.55
N GLY A 324 3.75 0.61 38.67
CA GLY A 324 4.75 0.80 39.72
C GLY A 324 6.20 0.55 39.32
N GLY A 325 6.49 0.28 38.06
CA GLY A 325 7.86 0.02 37.57
C GLY A 325 8.43 -1.33 37.98
N LYS A 326 9.77 -1.43 38.01
CA LYS A 326 10.47 -2.69 38.29
C LYS A 326 10.53 -2.95 39.79
N MET A 327 9.81 -3.97 40.24
CA MET A 327 9.89 -4.47 41.61
C MET A 327 11.03 -5.49 41.76
N PRO A 328 12.06 -5.23 42.59
CA PRO A 328 13.04 -6.26 42.95
C PRO A 328 12.34 -7.47 43.58
N ASP A 329 12.66 -8.66 43.09
CA ASP A 329 12.11 -9.95 43.55
C ASP A 329 10.57 -10.07 43.50
N GLY A 330 9.89 -9.17 42.76
CA GLY A 330 8.43 -9.12 42.69
C GLY A 330 7.74 -8.58 43.96
N ILE A 331 8.51 -8.03 44.91
CA ILE A 331 7.97 -7.56 46.20
C ILE A 331 7.45 -6.13 46.06
N VAL A 332 6.15 -5.94 46.30
CA VAL A 332 5.51 -4.62 46.38
C VAL A 332 5.61 -4.11 47.82
N ASN A 333 6.40 -3.07 48.05
CA ASN A 333 6.54 -2.46 49.37
C ASN A 333 5.38 -1.48 49.61
N ILE A 334 4.52 -1.81 50.56
CA ILE A 334 3.31 -1.05 50.90
C ILE A 334 3.58 -0.11 52.09
N VAL A 335 2.91 1.04 52.11
CA VAL A 335 2.91 2.00 53.21
C VAL A 335 1.53 2.61 53.42
N ASN A 336 1.12 2.78 54.67
CA ASN A 336 -0.15 3.40 55.03
C ASN A 336 0.06 4.86 55.39
N ILE A 337 -0.63 5.77 54.68
CA ILE A 337 -0.56 7.22 54.90
C ILE A 337 -1.98 7.75 55.02
N ASN A 338 -2.33 8.31 56.18
CA ASN A 338 -3.66 8.87 56.46
C ASN A 338 -4.81 7.91 56.12
N ASN A 339 -4.72 6.65 56.58
CA ASN A 339 -5.68 5.56 56.32
C ASN A 339 -5.84 5.16 54.84
N ASN A 340 -4.94 5.58 53.95
CA ASN A 340 -4.89 5.11 52.57
C ASN A 340 -3.65 4.26 52.35
N GLU A 341 -3.81 3.20 51.56
CA GLU A 341 -2.73 2.29 51.20
C GLU A 341 -1.99 2.80 49.95
N TYR A 342 -0.68 2.92 50.07
CA TYR A 342 0.23 3.31 49.00
C TYR A 342 1.27 2.22 48.79
N ARG A 343 1.88 2.20 47.62
CA ARG A 343 3.05 1.37 47.30
C ARG A 343 4.21 2.24 46.85
N TYR A 344 5.42 1.89 47.28
CA TYR A 344 6.63 2.47 46.74
C TYR A 344 6.79 2.08 45.27
N LEU A 345 7.26 3.03 44.46
CA LEU A 345 7.66 2.72 43.09
C LEU A 345 8.97 1.92 43.08
N GLY A 346 9.14 1.15 42.01
CA GLY A 346 10.35 0.41 41.71
C GLY A 346 11.58 1.31 41.65
N THR A 347 12.75 0.73 41.92
CA THR A 347 14.03 1.47 42.00
C THR A 347 14.43 2.23 40.73
N ASP A 348 13.79 1.92 39.61
CA ASP A 348 13.96 2.57 38.32
C ASP A 348 13.05 3.80 38.14
N LEU A 349 12.04 3.98 39.00
CA LEU A 349 11.07 5.09 38.97
C LEU A 349 10.94 5.81 40.34
N ASP A 350 11.66 5.40 41.37
CA ASP A 350 11.50 5.85 42.76
C ASP A 350 11.86 7.32 43.04
N THR A 351 12.23 8.12 42.04
CA THR A 351 12.40 9.57 42.16
C THR A 351 11.77 10.31 40.99
N ASN A 352 11.39 11.57 41.21
CA ASN A 352 10.84 12.44 40.15
C ASN A 352 11.76 12.51 38.93
N ALA A 353 13.08 12.61 39.14
CA ALA A 353 14.06 12.66 38.07
C ALA A 353 14.09 11.36 37.24
N LYS A 354 14.04 10.19 37.90
CA LYS A 354 14.01 8.90 37.21
C LYS A 354 12.73 8.72 36.41
N MET A 355 11.58 9.05 36.99
CA MET A 355 10.29 8.97 36.29
C MET A 355 10.22 9.91 35.09
N GLN A 356 10.62 11.17 35.25
CA GLN A 356 10.63 12.14 34.15
C GLN A 356 11.56 11.69 33.02
N ASN A 357 12.75 11.18 33.35
CA ASN A 357 13.68 10.65 32.36
C ASN A 357 13.13 9.40 31.63
N TYR A 358 12.39 8.55 32.34
CA TYR A 358 11.72 7.42 31.70
C TYR A 358 10.66 7.89 30.69
N LEU A 359 9.78 8.81 31.09
CA LEU A 359 8.68 9.30 30.24
C LEU A 359 9.15 10.21 29.08
N SER A 360 10.23 10.97 29.25
CA SER A 360 10.75 11.91 28.22
C SER A 360 11.21 11.24 26.92
N ARG A 361 11.33 9.91 26.93
CA ARG A 361 11.57 9.10 25.74
C ARG A 361 10.43 9.19 24.72
N SER A 362 9.20 9.38 25.17
CA SER A 362 8.01 9.49 24.29
C SER A 362 7.29 10.83 24.41
N TYR A 363 7.28 11.45 25.59
CA TYR A 363 6.45 12.63 25.90
C TYR A 363 7.26 13.93 25.96
N THR A 364 6.59 15.06 25.71
CA THR A 364 7.14 16.39 26.01
C THR A 364 7.20 16.62 27.52
N MET A 365 8.04 17.56 27.98
CA MET A 365 8.10 17.89 29.40
C MET A 365 6.74 18.43 29.89
N ASP A 366 6.05 19.24 29.10
CA ASP A 366 4.72 19.78 29.46
C ASP A 366 3.69 18.67 29.67
N ALA A 367 3.65 17.67 28.78
CA ALA A 367 2.78 16.51 28.91
C ALA A 367 3.09 15.70 30.18
N ILE A 368 4.38 15.54 30.51
CA ILE A 368 4.83 14.85 31.73
C ILE A 368 4.40 15.63 32.97
N GLN A 369 4.58 16.95 32.99
CA GLN A 369 4.16 17.78 34.13
C GLN A 369 2.64 17.78 34.30
N GLY A 370 1.88 17.80 33.20
CA GLY A 370 0.42 17.62 33.21
C GLY A 370 0.01 16.31 33.87
N PHE A 371 0.61 15.21 33.41
CA PHE A 371 0.41 13.89 34.01
C PHE A 371 0.76 13.85 35.50
N LEU A 372 1.93 14.34 35.91
CA LEU A 372 2.38 14.33 37.31
C LEU A 372 1.46 15.14 38.24
N ARG A 373 0.84 16.22 37.76
CA ARG A 373 -0.18 16.97 38.52
C ARG A 373 -1.49 16.20 38.69
N ARG A 374 -1.84 15.35 37.72
CA ARG A 374 -3.08 14.58 37.69
C ARG A 374 -2.99 13.30 38.51
N VAL A 375 -1.83 12.63 38.48
CA VAL A 375 -1.65 11.38 39.22
C VAL A 375 -1.31 11.63 40.69
N LYS A 376 -1.79 10.75 41.55
CA LYS A 376 -1.56 10.81 43.01
C LYS A 376 -0.19 10.24 43.40
N ILE A 377 0.86 10.56 42.65
CA ILE A 377 2.23 10.12 42.91
C ILE A 377 2.98 11.25 43.61
N PHE A 378 3.60 10.96 44.76
CA PHE A 378 4.33 11.96 45.53
C PHE A 378 5.50 11.34 46.29
N GLU A 379 6.40 12.19 46.77
CA GLU A 379 7.59 11.76 47.52
C GLU A 379 7.26 11.49 48.99
N TYR A 380 7.72 10.35 49.50
CA TYR A 380 7.58 9.93 50.89
C TYR A 380 8.90 9.29 51.35
N PHE A 381 9.58 9.93 52.32
CA PHE A 381 10.93 9.56 52.77
C PHE A 381 11.95 9.39 51.63
N GLY A 382 11.98 10.34 50.69
CA GLY A 382 12.96 10.36 49.59
C GLY A 382 12.68 9.38 48.45
N LYS A 383 11.54 8.67 48.49
CA LYS A 383 11.10 7.76 47.42
C LYS A 383 9.67 8.07 46.99
N LEU A 384 9.36 7.86 45.71
CA LEU A 384 8.01 8.04 45.21
C LEU A 384 7.09 6.90 45.64
N VAL A 385 5.88 7.28 46.04
CA VAL A 385 4.77 6.38 46.35
C VAL A 385 3.56 6.70 45.47
N GLN A 386 2.75 5.68 45.18
CA GLN A 386 1.48 5.81 44.46
C GLN A 386 0.37 5.02 45.16
N PRO A 387 -0.92 5.33 44.95
CA PRO A 387 -2.00 4.55 45.56
C PRO A 387 -1.89 3.09 45.16
N ASN A 388 -2.16 2.18 46.10
CA ASN A 388 -2.23 0.77 45.76
C ASN A 388 -3.57 0.47 45.08
N ALA A 389 -3.61 0.67 43.77
CA ALA A 389 -4.79 0.48 42.95
C ALA A 389 -4.47 -0.36 41.71
N ASP A 390 -5.49 -1.08 41.25
CA ASP A 390 -5.45 -1.85 40.02
C ASP A 390 -5.99 -1.00 38.87
N GLY A 391 -5.24 -1.00 37.77
CA GLY A 391 -5.64 -0.38 36.51
C GLY A 391 -5.33 -1.32 35.36
N GLY A 392 -6.10 -1.23 34.30
CA GLY A 392 -5.87 -2.02 33.09
C GLY A 392 -6.52 -1.37 31.88
N SER A 393 -6.04 -1.75 30.71
CA SER A 393 -6.69 -1.44 29.44
C SER A 393 -6.60 -2.65 28.54
N ILE A 394 -7.68 -2.85 27.78
CA ILE A 394 -7.76 -3.85 26.72
C ILE A 394 -7.51 -3.23 25.33
N LEU A 395 -7.12 -1.96 25.27
CA LEU A 395 -6.79 -1.28 24.03
C LEU A 395 -5.55 -1.92 23.38
N ASN A 396 -5.72 -2.35 22.14
CA ASN A 396 -4.67 -3.00 21.37
C ASN A 396 -4.08 -2.05 20.33
N TYR A 397 -3.10 -1.25 20.74
CA TYR A 397 -2.43 -0.30 19.84
C TYR A 397 -1.63 -0.98 18.72
N GLU A 398 -1.26 -2.26 18.86
CA GLU A 398 -0.58 -2.99 17.79
C GLU A 398 -1.49 -3.21 16.57
N LEU A 399 -2.81 -3.21 16.78
CA LEU A 399 -3.81 -3.33 15.72
C LEU A 399 -4.43 -1.99 15.31
N ALA A 400 -3.98 -0.88 15.90
CA ALA A 400 -4.56 0.43 15.68
C ALA A 400 -4.47 0.92 14.22
N GLU A 401 -5.32 1.88 13.87
CA GLU A 401 -5.38 2.51 12.56
C GLU A 401 -5.45 4.02 12.70
N ILE A 402 -4.69 4.75 11.88
CA ILE A 402 -4.85 6.20 11.80
C ILE A 402 -6.01 6.51 10.85
N VAL A 403 -7.04 7.16 11.38
CA VAL A 403 -8.26 7.51 10.63
C VAL A 403 -8.29 8.99 10.22
N GLN A 404 -7.57 9.86 10.93
CA GLN A 404 -7.41 11.26 10.54
C GLN A 404 -6.00 11.77 10.87
N LYS A 405 -5.49 12.68 10.04
CA LYS A 405 -4.20 13.36 10.20
C LYS A 405 -4.36 14.86 9.98
N LYS A 406 -3.69 15.68 10.80
CA LYS A 406 -3.51 17.12 10.55
C LYS A 406 -2.05 17.49 10.81
N ASP A 407 -1.43 18.19 9.86
CA ASP A 407 -0.06 18.71 9.99
C ASP A 407 -0.10 20.24 10.06
N LYS A 408 0.36 20.80 11.18
CA LYS A 408 0.45 22.25 11.45
C LYS A 408 1.92 22.72 11.47
N GLY A 409 2.84 21.94 10.89
CA GLY A 409 4.27 22.25 10.80
C GLY A 409 5.06 21.91 12.08
N ASN A 410 4.79 22.59 13.19
CA ASN A 410 5.43 22.31 14.49
C ASN A 410 4.61 21.37 15.38
N GLU A 411 3.37 21.08 14.99
CA GLU A 411 2.46 20.17 15.66
C GLU A 411 1.80 19.25 14.62
N LYS A 412 1.60 17.98 14.99
CA LYS A 412 0.84 17.01 14.20
C LYS A 412 -0.23 16.38 15.08
N GLU A 413 -1.44 16.22 14.55
CA GLU A 413 -2.56 15.58 15.25
C GLU A 413 -3.01 14.35 14.48
N PHE A 414 -3.35 13.30 15.23
CA PHE A 414 -3.81 12.02 14.72
C PHE A 414 -5.05 11.57 15.49
N ASP A 415 -6.10 11.19 14.78
CA ASP A 415 -7.18 10.39 15.36
C ASP A 415 -6.91 8.93 15.02
N ILE A 416 -6.84 8.10 16.06
CA ILE A 416 -6.43 6.71 15.97
C ILE A 416 -7.55 5.82 16.46
N LYS A 417 -8.01 4.92 15.59
CA LYS A 417 -8.95 3.85 15.91
C LYS A 417 -8.18 2.70 16.57
N VAL A 418 -8.45 2.43 17.84
CA VAL A 418 -7.76 1.41 18.65
C VAL A 418 -8.75 0.30 19.03
N PRO A 419 -8.58 -0.93 18.54
CA PRO A 419 -9.44 -2.05 18.89
C PRO A 419 -9.41 -2.40 20.38
N LEU A 420 -10.53 -2.90 20.89
CA LEU A 420 -10.64 -3.49 22.22
C LEU A 420 -10.38 -5.01 22.12
N GLY A 421 -9.20 -5.44 22.56
CA GLY A 421 -8.74 -6.82 22.44
C GLY A 421 -8.71 -7.30 20.98
N ASN A 422 -9.39 -8.42 20.72
CA ASN A 422 -9.58 -8.98 19.38
C ASN A 422 -11.03 -8.80 18.87
N SER A 423 -11.81 -7.91 19.48
CA SER A 423 -13.20 -7.66 19.10
C SER A 423 -13.32 -6.69 17.93
N LEU A 424 -14.53 -6.57 17.35
CA LEU A 424 -14.86 -5.54 16.37
C LEU A 424 -15.09 -4.16 17.01
N SER A 425 -15.12 -4.07 18.34
CA SER A 425 -15.28 -2.81 19.07
C SER A 425 -13.95 -2.06 19.15
N TYR A 426 -14.03 -0.73 19.14
CA TYR A 426 -12.86 0.14 19.12
C TYR A 426 -13.16 1.45 19.85
N GLU A 427 -12.09 2.12 20.25
CA GLU A 427 -12.10 3.51 20.70
C GLU A 427 -11.38 4.39 19.68
N VAL A 428 -11.77 5.66 19.55
CA VAL A 428 -11.03 6.64 18.76
C VAL A 428 -10.33 7.56 19.73
N VAL A 429 -9.00 7.59 19.67
CA VAL A 429 -8.15 8.37 20.56
C VAL A 429 -7.46 9.48 19.78
N HIS A 430 -7.41 10.67 20.36
CA HIS A 430 -6.78 11.83 19.76
C HIS A 430 -5.37 12.02 20.32
N ILE A 431 -4.37 12.11 19.45
CA ILE A 431 -2.98 12.22 19.85
C ILE A 431 -2.28 13.33 19.09
N SER A 432 -1.71 14.26 19.85
CA SER A 432 -0.91 15.37 19.33
C SER A 432 0.58 15.10 19.56
N PHE A 433 1.39 15.39 18.54
CA PHE A 433 2.84 15.42 18.58
C PHE A 433 3.33 16.85 18.42
N GLN A 434 4.37 17.20 19.15
CA GLN A 434 5.07 18.49 19.03
C GLN A 434 6.53 18.26 18.66
N LYS A 435 7.06 19.13 17.79
CA LYS A 435 8.48 19.12 17.41
C LYS A 435 9.33 19.72 18.53
N THR A 436 10.27 18.95 19.06
CA THR A 436 11.25 19.40 20.07
C THR A 436 12.66 19.38 19.48
N GLU A 437 13.64 19.93 20.21
CA GLU A 437 15.07 19.84 19.85
C GLU A 437 15.54 18.38 19.72
N ASN A 438 14.95 17.47 20.50
CA ASN A 438 15.24 16.03 20.49
C ASN A 438 14.32 15.24 19.52
N GLY A 439 13.67 15.94 18.59
CA GLY A 439 12.71 15.40 17.62
C GLY A 439 11.26 15.43 18.09
N TRP A 440 10.36 14.81 17.33
CA TRP A 440 8.93 14.74 17.66
C TRP A 440 8.68 13.97 18.96
N ARG A 441 7.87 14.54 19.85
CA ARG A 441 7.39 13.95 21.11
C ARG A 441 5.88 14.08 21.21
N ILE A 442 5.23 13.19 21.94
CA ILE A 442 3.79 13.25 22.20
C ILE A 442 3.55 14.40 23.17
N PHE A 443 2.69 15.33 22.75
CA PHE A 443 2.24 16.48 23.52
C PHE A 443 0.96 16.17 24.32
N SER A 444 0.17 15.19 23.88
CA SER A 444 -0.93 14.64 24.70
C SER A 444 -0.40 14.05 26.01
N GLU A 445 -1.12 14.28 27.11
CA GLU A 445 -0.71 13.78 28.42
C GLU A 445 -0.72 12.24 28.48
N PRO A 446 0.25 11.59 29.15
CA PRO A 446 0.20 10.15 29.39
C PRO A 446 -1.14 9.70 29.99
N GLY A 447 -1.77 8.69 29.40
CA GLY A 447 -3.02 8.11 29.86
C GLY A 447 -4.27 8.93 29.55
N THR A 448 -4.23 9.82 28.55
CA THR A 448 -5.44 10.44 27.95
C THR A 448 -5.85 9.80 26.63
N PHE A 449 -5.09 8.82 26.18
CA PHE A 449 -5.28 8.09 24.94
C PHE A 449 -4.90 6.64 25.11
#